data_AF-A0A261C928-F1
#
_entry.id   AF-A0A261C928-F1
#
_cell.length_a   1.000
_cell.length_b   1.000
_cell.length_c   1.000
_cell.angle_alpha   90.00
_cell.angle_beta   90.00
_cell.angle_gamma   90.00
#
_symmetry.space_group_name_H-M   'P 1'
#
loop_
_entity.id
_entity.type
_entity.pdbx_description
1 polymer ?
#
loop_
_entity_poly.entity_id
_entity_poly.type
_entity_poly.pdbx_seq_one_letter_code
_entity_poly.pdbx_strand_id
1 'polypeptide(L)'
;MAIDPSTTRVFVGAVNSLYDLTSADLTVRRHVQTGPQDDSPLCRDARNREDCRHQLSRTNSHTKALAVYDKSSKLIECSNLFQGRCRLRNLHNISEVISEAIEPRVSNDTTSSVVIFVGQGPANLTTDPVLYVGATIGSADHDRMSVSSLFLRPQKAFEIVFPGLYGGTHVSLDYRSRGYYKY
;
A
#
# COMPACT_ATOMS: atom_id res chain seq x y z
N MET A 1 8.65 7.47 -5.55
CA MET A 1 8.65 8.92 -5.23
C MET A 1 7.26 9.46 -5.47
N ALA A 2 6.80 10.41 -4.67
CA ALA A 2 5.55 11.15 -4.86
C ALA A 2 5.79 12.63 -4.56
N ILE A 3 5.04 13.52 -5.22
CA ILE A 3 5.13 14.96 -5.01
C ILE A 3 3.77 15.45 -4.52
N ASP A 4 3.78 16.27 -3.49
CA ASP A 4 2.56 16.95 -3.05
C ASP A 4 2.25 18.12 -3.99
N PRO A 5 1.12 18.08 -4.73
CA PRO A 5 0.78 19.13 -5.69
C PRO A 5 0.52 20.49 -5.02
N SER A 6 0.20 20.51 -3.72
CA SER A 6 -0.12 21.74 -2.98
C SER A 6 1.13 22.44 -2.44
N THR A 7 2.10 21.68 -1.93
CA THR A 7 3.30 22.23 -1.28
C THR A 7 4.59 22.03 -2.08
N THR A 8 4.54 21.30 -3.19
CA THR A 8 5.69 20.87 -4.02
C THR A 8 6.72 20.01 -3.29
N ARG A 9 6.46 19.62 -2.02
CA ARG A 9 7.33 18.74 -1.25
C ARG A 9 7.45 17.37 -1.89
N VAL A 10 8.64 16.78 -1.76
CA VAL A 10 8.97 15.50 -2.39
C VAL A 10 9.04 14.42 -1.32
N PHE A 11 8.31 13.33 -1.52
CA PHE A 11 8.33 12.16 -0.66
C PHE A 11 9.01 11.00 -1.37
N VAL A 12 10.01 10.41 -0.71
CA VAL A 12 10.83 9.35 -1.27
C VAL A 12 10.76 8.12 -0.36
N GLY A 13 10.20 7.03 -0.87
CA GLY A 13 10.32 5.72 -0.26
C GLY A 13 11.57 5.01 -0.75
N ALA A 14 12.27 4.36 0.16
CA ALA A 14 13.50 3.62 -0.08
C ALA A 14 13.48 2.31 0.72
N VAL A 15 14.57 1.54 0.65
CA VAL A 15 14.70 0.34 1.49
C VAL A 15 14.87 0.78 2.95
N ASN A 16 14.00 0.28 3.82
CA ASN A 16 13.95 0.54 5.26
C ASN A 16 13.77 2.02 5.64
N SER A 17 13.44 2.89 4.68
CA SER A 17 13.39 4.34 4.91
C SER A 17 12.30 5.03 4.11
N LEU A 18 11.74 6.07 4.70
CA LEU A 18 10.83 7.02 4.07
C LEU A 18 11.28 8.45 4.39
N TYR A 19 11.35 9.30 3.38
CA TYR A 19 11.85 10.67 3.48
C TYR A 19 10.79 11.70 3.06
N ASP A 20 10.71 12.81 3.78
CA ASP A 20 10.06 14.07 3.39
C ASP A 20 11.16 15.09 3.10
N LEU A 21 11.20 15.58 1.86
CA LEU A 21 12.22 16.49 1.35
C LEU A 21 11.58 17.86 1.02
N THR A 22 12.35 18.92 1.23
CA THR A 22 12.00 20.26 0.72
C THR A 22 11.96 20.27 -0.81
N SER A 23 11.20 21.20 -1.38
CA SER A 23 11.12 21.38 -2.83
C SER A 23 12.28 22.18 -3.43
N ALA A 24 12.89 23.08 -2.64
CA ALA A 24 13.91 24.00 -3.13
C ALA A 24 15.29 23.34 -3.34
N ASP A 25 15.71 22.49 -2.40
CA ASP A 25 17.06 21.95 -2.33
C ASP A 25 17.12 20.46 -1.97
N LEU A 26 15.96 19.78 -1.91
CA LEU A 26 15.84 18.37 -1.54
C LEU A 26 16.44 18.03 -0.17
N THR A 27 16.50 19.00 0.74
CA THR A 27 16.97 18.77 2.11
C THR A 27 15.97 17.92 2.89
N VAL A 28 16.49 17.01 3.70
CA VAL A 28 15.68 16.09 4.50
C VAL A 28 15.00 16.86 5.62
N ARG A 29 13.69 17.04 5.52
CA ARG A 29 12.87 17.59 6.62
C ARG A 29 12.57 16.54 7.67
N ARG A 30 12.31 15.31 7.21
CA ARG A 30 11.99 14.18 8.08
C ARG A 30 12.43 12.87 7.46
N HIS A 31 12.92 11.97 8.30
CA HIS A 31 13.25 10.60 7.98
C HIS A 31 12.48 9.67 8.91
N VAL A 32 11.97 8.58 8.36
CA VAL A 32 11.28 7.52 9.09
C VAL A 32 11.90 6.20 8.71
N GLN A 33 12.36 5.46 9.71
CA GLN A 33 12.80 4.09 9.52
C GLN A 33 11.58 3.17 9.38
N THR A 34 11.42 2.54 8.23
CA THR A 34 10.30 1.63 7.93
C THR A 34 10.65 0.15 8.13
N GLY A 35 11.92 -0.17 8.33
CA GLY A 35 12.39 -1.53 8.60
C GLY A 35 13.88 -1.59 8.97
N PRO A 36 14.48 -2.79 9.01
CA PRO A 36 13.81 -4.09 8.84
C PRO A 36 12.87 -4.43 10.01
N GLN A 37 11.94 -5.36 9.81
CA GLN A 37 11.00 -5.86 10.81
C GLN A 37 10.99 -7.39 10.82
N ASP A 38 10.55 -8.00 11.92
CA ASP A 38 10.35 -9.45 11.98
C ASP A 38 9.11 -9.83 11.15
N ASP A 39 9.34 -10.54 10.05
CA ASP A 39 8.31 -10.94 9.10
C ASP A 39 8.59 -12.33 8.52
N SER A 40 7.57 -12.96 7.97
CA SER A 40 7.68 -14.23 7.26
C SER A 40 6.66 -14.29 6.12
N PRO A 41 7.08 -14.66 4.89
CA PRO A 41 6.15 -14.81 3.77
C PRO A 41 5.10 -15.89 4.02
N LEU A 42 5.33 -16.80 4.98
CA LEU A 42 4.39 -17.87 5.36
C LEU A 42 3.31 -17.40 6.33
N CYS A 43 3.38 -16.17 6.83
CA CYS A 43 2.44 -15.66 7.83
C CYS A 43 1.56 -14.56 7.25
N ARG A 44 0.25 -14.67 7.44
CA ARG A 44 -0.70 -13.62 7.02
C ARG A 44 -0.51 -12.32 7.79
N ASP A 45 -0.22 -12.42 9.09
CA ASP A 45 0.22 -11.31 9.92
C ASP A 45 1.33 -11.78 10.87
N ALA A 46 2.57 -11.39 10.60
CA ALA A 46 3.71 -11.74 11.45
C ALA A 46 3.64 -11.10 12.85
N ARG A 47 2.80 -10.08 13.06
CA ARG A 47 2.63 -9.41 14.35
C ARG A 47 1.64 -10.13 15.26
N ASN A 48 0.75 -10.94 14.69
CA ASN A 48 -0.12 -11.80 15.46
C ASN A 48 0.54 -13.17 15.68
N ARG A 49 1.07 -13.38 16.89
CA ARG A 49 1.73 -14.64 17.25
C ARG A 49 0.79 -15.84 17.28
N GLU A 50 -0.52 -15.62 17.42
CA GLU A 50 -1.50 -16.71 17.32
C GLU A 50 -1.64 -17.19 15.87
N ASP A 51 -1.61 -16.25 14.91
CA ASP A 51 -1.71 -16.52 13.48
C ASP A 51 -0.39 -17.01 12.87
N CYS A 52 0.75 -16.58 13.42
CA CYS A 52 2.08 -16.87 12.88
C CYS A 52 2.90 -17.78 13.80
N ARG A 53 2.85 -19.08 13.53
CA ARG A 53 3.71 -20.09 14.20
C ARG A 53 4.99 -20.40 13.43
N HIS A 54 5.19 -19.78 12.28
CA HIS A 54 6.39 -19.96 11.47
C HIS A 54 7.54 -19.13 12.01
N GLN A 55 8.77 -19.52 11.64
CA GLN A 55 9.95 -18.77 11.99
C GLN A 55 9.92 -17.39 11.31
N LEU A 56 10.08 -16.35 12.13
CA LEU A 56 10.22 -14.97 11.69
C LEU A 56 11.68 -14.67 11.36
N SER A 57 11.88 -13.76 10.41
CA SER A 57 13.20 -13.25 10.04
C SER A 57 13.18 -11.75 9.87
N ARG A 58 14.31 -11.10 10.18
CA ARG A 58 14.53 -9.67 9.93
C ARG A 58 14.44 -9.40 8.42
N THR A 59 13.27 -8.92 7.99
CA THR A 59 12.95 -8.66 6.59
C THR A 59 13.00 -7.17 6.31
N ASN A 60 13.63 -6.79 5.20
CA ASN A 60 13.71 -5.39 4.78
C ASN A 60 12.37 -4.88 4.27
N SER A 61 12.04 -3.63 4.62
CA SER A 61 10.92 -2.89 4.06
C SER A 61 11.30 -2.27 2.72
N HIS A 62 10.72 -2.76 1.64
CA HIS A 62 10.80 -2.15 0.32
C HIS A 62 9.52 -1.37 0.07
N THR A 63 9.62 -0.06 -0.13
CA THR A 63 8.46 0.74 -0.58
C THR A 63 8.05 0.28 -1.98
N LYS A 64 6.83 -0.23 -2.08
CA LYS A 64 6.21 -0.71 -3.33
C LYS A 64 5.49 0.40 -4.06
N ALA A 65 4.84 1.29 -3.33
CA ALA A 65 4.08 2.39 -3.91
C ALA A 65 3.93 3.54 -2.92
N LEU A 66 3.84 4.76 -3.47
CA LEU A 66 3.71 5.98 -2.69
C LEU A 66 2.76 6.94 -3.43
N ALA A 67 1.80 7.53 -2.74
CA ALA A 67 0.89 8.53 -3.31
C ALA A 67 0.51 9.58 -2.28
N VAL A 68 0.20 10.79 -2.74
CA VAL A 68 -0.26 11.90 -1.89
C VAL A 68 -1.75 12.09 -2.10
N TYR A 69 -2.48 12.20 -0.99
CA TYR A 69 -3.84 12.70 -0.96
C TYR A 69 -3.84 14.10 -0.34
N ASP A 70 -3.64 15.09 -1.20
CA ASP A 70 -3.45 16.51 -0.89
C ASP A 70 -4.65 17.11 -0.15
N LYS A 71 -5.88 16.88 -0.65
CA LYS A 71 -7.11 17.47 -0.06
C LYS A 71 -7.35 17.09 1.40
N SER A 72 -6.77 15.97 1.85
CA SER A 72 -6.87 15.50 3.23
C SER A 72 -5.51 15.47 3.95
N SER A 73 -4.45 16.04 3.37
CA SER A 73 -3.10 16.07 3.95
C SER A 73 -2.61 14.69 4.40
N LYS A 74 -2.74 13.68 3.54
CA LYS A 74 -2.35 12.29 3.83
C LYS A 74 -1.32 11.77 2.83
N LEU A 75 -0.37 10.98 3.32
CA LEU A 75 0.55 10.19 2.51
C LEU A 75 0.14 8.72 2.56
N ILE A 76 0.03 8.09 1.40
CA ILE A 76 -0.21 6.65 1.27
C ILE A 76 1.15 5.99 1.02
N GLU A 77 1.53 5.06 1.88
CA GLU A 77 2.77 4.28 1.78
C GLU A 77 2.45 2.80 1.79
N CYS A 78 2.79 2.09 0.71
CA CYS A 78 2.67 0.65 0.65
C CYS A 78 4.06 0.02 0.61
N SER A 79 4.27 -1.01 1.44
CA SER A 79 5.53 -1.74 1.54
C SER A 79 5.30 -3.23 1.28
N ASN A 80 6.36 -3.99 1.04
CA ASN A 80 6.30 -5.45 0.90
C ASN A 80 6.04 -6.19 2.23
N LEU A 81 6.34 -5.56 3.37
CA LEU A 81 6.20 -6.19 4.69
C LEU A 81 4.75 -6.55 5.02
N PHE A 82 4.62 -7.57 5.87
CA PHE A 82 3.36 -8.09 6.39
C PHE A 82 2.41 -8.48 5.27
N GLN A 83 2.92 -9.26 4.32
CA GLN A 83 2.25 -9.66 3.09
C GLN A 83 1.93 -8.51 2.13
N GLY A 84 2.43 -7.31 2.38
CA GLY A 84 2.29 -6.19 1.46
C GLY A 84 1.16 -5.23 1.85
N ARG A 85 1.31 -4.66 3.05
CA ARG A 85 0.34 -3.72 3.64
C ARG A 85 0.63 -2.27 3.26
N CYS A 86 -0.45 -1.49 3.26
CA CYS A 86 -0.42 -0.05 3.06
C CYS A 86 -0.72 0.69 4.37
N ARG A 87 -0.13 1.87 4.53
CA ARG A 87 -0.26 2.78 5.66
C ARG A 87 -0.71 4.14 5.16
N LEU A 88 -1.59 4.75 5.93
CA LEU A 88 -2.02 6.13 5.77
C LEU A 88 -1.29 6.95 6.82
N ARG A 89 -0.46 7.90 6.39
CA ARG A 89 0.38 8.74 7.25
C ARG A 89 -0.03 10.20 7.17
N ASN A 90 0.28 10.96 8.20
CA ASN A 90 0.09 12.41 8.19
C ASN A 90 1.14 13.07 7.27
N LEU A 91 0.69 13.91 6.33
CA LEU A 91 1.59 14.58 5.38
C LEU A 91 2.42 15.70 6.04
N HIS A 92 1.99 16.22 7.19
CA HIS A 92 2.77 17.19 7.99
C HIS A 92 3.84 16.50 8.84
N ASN A 93 3.58 15.26 9.25
CA ASN A 93 4.50 14.44 10.03
C ASN A 93 4.41 12.98 9.58
N ILE A 94 5.26 12.61 8.62
CA ILE A 94 5.26 11.25 8.03
C ILE A 94 5.60 10.14 9.03
N SER A 95 6.11 10.47 10.22
CA SER A 95 6.31 9.50 11.31
C SER A 95 4.99 9.00 11.90
N GLU A 96 3.92 9.80 11.79
CA GLU A 96 2.60 9.49 12.34
C GLU A 96 1.80 8.61 11.38
N VAL A 97 1.47 7.40 11.83
CA VAL A 97 0.58 6.47 11.12
C VAL A 97 -0.84 6.68 11.62
N ILE A 98 -1.72 7.12 10.73
CA ILE A 98 -3.14 7.35 11.00
C ILE A 98 -3.91 6.03 10.97
N SER A 99 -3.61 5.19 9.99
CA SER A 99 -4.26 3.88 9.82
C SER A 99 -3.37 2.97 8.99
N GLU A 100 -3.56 1.66 9.14
CA GLU A 100 -2.86 0.63 8.37
C GLU A 100 -3.88 -0.40 7.87
N ALA A 101 -3.66 -0.89 6.65
CA ALA A 101 -4.48 -1.93 6.07
C ALA A 101 -4.37 -3.22 6.91
N ILE A 102 -5.52 -3.76 7.30
CA ILE A 102 -5.59 -5.08 7.94
C ILE A 102 -5.26 -6.16 6.91
N GLU A 103 -5.85 -6.06 5.72
CA GLU A 103 -5.62 -7.01 4.64
C GLU A 103 -4.46 -6.58 3.73
N PRO A 104 -3.74 -7.54 3.12
CA PRO A 104 -2.71 -7.26 2.15
C PRO A 104 -3.29 -6.53 0.92
N ARG A 105 -2.66 -5.42 0.50
CA ARG A 105 -3.15 -4.60 -0.64
C ARG A 105 -2.23 -4.59 -1.85
N VAL A 106 -0.94 -4.88 -1.68
CA VAL A 106 0.07 -4.83 -2.77
C VAL A 106 1.04 -6.00 -2.69
N SER A 107 1.59 -6.50 -3.80
CA SER A 107 2.55 -7.61 -3.80
C SER A 107 3.66 -7.51 -2.72
N ASN A 108 3.97 -8.66 -2.09
CA ASN A 108 4.98 -8.79 -1.03
C ASN A 108 6.38 -9.16 -1.54
N ASP A 109 6.53 -9.47 -2.83
CA ASP A 109 7.84 -9.67 -3.43
C ASP A 109 8.43 -8.33 -3.91
N THR A 110 9.74 -8.28 -4.14
CA THR A 110 10.42 -7.03 -4.49
C THR A 110 10.28 -6.65 -5.96
N THR A 111 9.96 -7.61 -6.83
CA THR A 111 10.01 -7.47 -8.30
C THR A 111 8.68 -7.14 -8.96
N SER A 112 7.57 -7.59 -8.36
CA SER A 112 6.23 -7.41 -8.87
C SER A 112 5.85 -5.94 -8.95
N SER A 113 5.17 -5.57 -10.03
CA SER A 113 4.72 -4.20 -10.22
C SER A 113 3.49 -3.90 -9.35
N VAL A 114 3.45 -2.64 -8.89
CA VAL A 114 2.35 -2.07 -8.13
C VAL A 114 2.15 -0.64 -8.62
N VAL A 115 0.90 -0.27 -8.86
CA VAL A 115 0.50 1.08 -9.25
C VAL A 115 -0.60 1.52 -8.30
N ILE A 116 -0.46 2.71 -7.74
CA ILE A 116 -1.51 3.33 -6.94
C ILE A 116 -1.71 4.78 -7.36
N PHE A 117 -2.94 5.26 -7.31
CA PHE A 117 -3.25 6.67 -7.46
C PHE A 117 -4.54 7.02 -6.73
N VAL A 118 -4.68 8.30 -6.39
CA VAL A 118 -5.90 8.84 -5.77
C VAL A 118 -6.76 9.46 -6.87
N GLY A 119 -8.03 9.08 -6.92
CA GLY A 119 -8.97 9.56 -7.91
C GLY A 119 -10.36 9.77 -7.33
N GLN A 120 -11.26 10.38 -8.11
CA GLN A 120 -12.65 10.54 -7.70
C GLN A 120 -13.29 9.16 -7.47
N GLY A 121 -14.02 9.00 -6.37
CA GLY A 121 -14.74 7.77 -6.09
C GLY A 121 -15.87 7.50 -7.09
N PRO A 122 -16.32 6.24 -7.21
CA PRO A 122 -17.44 5.90 -8.07
C PRO A 122 -18.71 6.65 -7.64
N ALA A 123 -19.38 7.24 -8.62
CA ALA A 123 -20.64 7.95 -8.43
C ALA A 123 -21.66 7.05 -7.72
N ASN A 124 -22.52 7.65 -6.89
CA ASN A 124 -23.53 6.98 -6.06
C ASN A 124 -23.00 6.15 -4.87
N LEU A 125 -21.70 5.91 -4.76
CA LEU A 125 -21.11 5.18 -3.62
C LEU A 125 -20.39 6.11 -2.64
N THR A 126 -19.64 7.08 -3.16
CA THR A 126 -18.96 8.08 -2.34
C THR A 126 -18.64 9.31 -3.16
N THR A 127 -18.71 10.47 -2.50
CA THR A 127 -18.23 11.75 -3.03
C THR A 127 -16.75 11.97 -2.75
N ASP A 128 -16.18 11.20 -1.84
CA ASP A 128 -14.78 11.33 -1.45
C ASP A 128 -13.87 10.68 -2.50
N PRO A 129 -12.67 11.23 -2.72
CA PRO A 129 -11.61 10.54 -3.42
C PRO A 129 -11.25 9.20 -2.79
N VAL A 130 -10.94 8.22 -3.62
CA VAL A 130 -10.59 6.85 -3.26
C VAL A 130 -9.20 6.51 -3.78
N LEU A 131 -8.59 5.48 -3.19
CA LEU A 131 -7.34 4.92 -3.66
C LEU A 131 -7.63 3.82 -4.68
N TYR A 132 -7.14 3.98 -5.90
CA TYR A 132 -7.09 2.89 -6.87
C TYR A 132 -5.76 2.17 -6.71
N VAL A 133 -5.82 0.85 -6.61
CA VAL A 133 -4.65 -0.03 -6.47
C VAL A 133 -4.68 -1.07 -7.57
N GLY A 134 -3.59 -1.14 -8.34
CA GLY A 134 -3.28 -2.23 -9.27
C GLY A 134 -2.02 -2.95 -8.79
N ALA A 135 -2.07 -4.26 -8.59
CA ALA A 135 -0.93 -5.04 -8.14
C ALA A 135 -0.82 -6.35 -8.92
N THR A 136 0.41 -6.73 -9.26
CA THR A 136 0.68 -8.07 -9.81
C THR A 136 0.37 -9.13 -8.76
N ILE A 137 -0.33 -10.20 -9.16
CA ILE A 137 -0.55 -11.37 -8.32
C ILE A 137 0.63 -12.33 -8.50
N GLY A 138 1.35 -12.59 -7.40
CA GLY A 138 2.41 -13.59 -7.34
C GLY A 138 1.85 -15.01 -7.41
N SER A 139 2.65 -15.97 -7.85
CA SER A 139 2.25 -17.38 -8.00
C SER A 139 1.87 -18.08 -6.69
N ALA A 140 2.24 -17.52 -5.54
CA ALA A 140 1.93 -18.05 -4.22
C ALA A 140 0.68 -17.40 -3.58
N ASP A 141 0.01 -16.49 -4.28
CA ASP A 141 -0.92 -15.55 -3.68
C ASP A 141 -2.37 -15.80 -4.14
N HIS A 142 -3.11 -16.55 -3.33
CA HIS A 142 -4.41 -17.11 -3.73
C HIS A 142 -5.61 -16.16 -3.57
N ASP A 143 -5.48 -15.05 -2.84
CA ASP A 143 -6.65 -14.26 -2.38
C ASP A 143 -6.46 -12.74 -2.52
N ARG A 144 -5.72 -12.31 -3.55
CA ARG A 144 -5.44 -10.90 -3.77
C ARG A 144 -6.18 -10.30 -4.94
N MET A 145 -6.62 -9.08 -4.72
CA MET A 145 -7.21 -8.28 -5.75
C MET A 145 -6.13 -7.74 -6.68
N SER A 146 -6.24 -8.03 -7.98
CA SER A 146 -5.36 -7.43 -8.99
C SER A 146 -5.63 -5.94 -9.12
N VAL A 147 -6.91 -5.56 -9.12
CA VAL A 147 -7.34 -4.16 -9.18
C VAL A 147 -8.40 -3.93 -8.11
N SER A 148 -8.31 -2.83 -7.36
CA SER A 148 -9.32 -2.47 -6.36
C SER A 148 -9.43 -0.96 -6.15
N SER A 149 -10.61 -0.52 -5.72
CA SER A 149 -10.85 0.83 -5.21
C SER A 149 -11.08 0.78 -3.69
N LEU A 150 -10.31 1.57 -2.94
CA LEU A 150 -10.25 1.54 -1.49
C LEU A 150 -10.54 2.90 -0.86
N PHE A 151 -11.20 2.93 0.29
CA PHE A 151 -11.46 4.17 1.04
C PHE A 151 -10.16 4.77 1.65
N LEU A 152 -10.11 6.10 1.74
CA LEU A 152 -9.01 6.87 2.35
C LEU A 152 -9.39 7.63 3.63
N ARG A 153 -10.61 7.39 4.14
CA ARG A 153 -11.09 7.95 5.41
C ARG A 153 -10.62 7.09 6.58
N PRO A 154 -10.16 7.66 7.71
CA PRO A 154 -9.48 6.91 8.77
C PRO A 154 -10.27 5.70 9.30
N GLN A 155 -11.59 5.81 9.42
CA GLN A 155 -12.46 4.77 9.98
C GLN A 155 -12.64 3.56 9.07
N LYS A 156 -12.38 3.71 7.77
CA LYS A 156 -12.53 2.65 6.76
C LYS A 156 -11.31 2.54 5.85
N ALA A 157 -10.16 3.03 6.32
CA ALA A 157 -9.00 3.18 5.46
C ALA A 157 -8.60 1.83 4.88
N PHE A 158 -8.36 1.81 3.57
CA PHE A 158 -8.02 0.60 2.81
C PHE A 158 -9.12 -0.47 2.74
N GLU A 159 -10.36 -0.22 3.17
CA GLU A 159 -11.49 -1.11 2.89
C GLU A 159 -11.97 -0.94 1.43
N ILE A 160 -12.45 -2.03 0.82
CA ILE A 160 -13.01 -2.00 -0.54
C ILE A 160 -14.25 -1.10 -0.56
N VAL A 161 -14.32 -0.19 -1.52
CA VAL A 161 -15.41 0.79 -1.63
C VAL A 161 -16.76 0.10 -1.82
N PHE A 162 -16.82 -0.95 -2.65
CA PHE A 162 -17.99 -1.79 -2.83
C PHE A 162 -17.60 -3.28 -2.96
N PRO A 163 -17.84 -4.10 -1.92
CA PRO A 163 -17.54 -5.53 -1.90
C PRO A 163 -18.77 -6.40 -2.26
N GLY A 164 -19.64 -5.95 -3.16
CA GLY A 164 -20.91 -6.62 -3.43
C GLY A 164 -20.76 -8.09 -3.88
N LEU A 165 -21.76 -8.91 -3.56
CA LEU A 165 -21.78 -10.36 -3.83
C LEU A 165 -21.77 -10.70 -5.32
N TYR A 166 -22.43 -9.88 -6.14
CA TYR A 166 -22.59 -10.09 -7.59
C TYR A 166 -21.86 -9.02 -8.42
N GLY A 167 -21.00 -8.23 -7.79
CA GLY A 167 -20.29 -7.13 -8.42
C GLY A 167 -19.57 -6.28 -7.39
N GLY A 168 -18.50 -5.60 -7.78
CA GLY A 168 -17.66 -4.90 -6.83
C GLY A 168 -16.74 -3.88 -7.48
N THR A 169 -16.13 -3.03 -6.67
CA THR A 169 -15.02 -2.16 -7.12
C THR A 169 -13.69 -2.89 -6.96
N HIS A 170 -13.64 -4.16 -7.39
CA HIS A 170 -12.51 -5.06 -7.24
C HIS A 170 -12.51 -6.09 -8.38
N VAL A 171 -11.33 -6.42 -8.92
CA VAL A 171 -11.11 -7.45 -9.95
C VAL A 171 -9.99 -8.37 -9.50
N SER A 172 -10.29 -9.66 -9.38
CA SER A 172 -9.34 -10.72 -9.03
C SER A 172 -9.00 -11.51 -10.29
N LEU A 173 -7.75 -11.97 -10.39
CA LEU A 173 -7.34 -12.90 -11.42
C LEU A 173 -7.14 -14.27 -10.77
N ASP A 174 -7.73 -15.30 -11.37
CA ASP A 174 -7.42 -16.67 -10.98
C ASP A 174 -6.03 -17.04 -11.52
N TYR A 175 -5.09 -17.31 -10.63
CA TYR A 175 -3.73 -17.71 -10.99
C TYR A 175 -3.71 -19.00 -11.83
N ARG A 176 -4.73 -19.87 -11.72
CA ARG A 176 -4.86 -21.09 -12.53
C ARG A 176 -5.13 -20.80 -14.00
N SER A 177 -5.66 -19.62 -14.30
CA SER A 177 -5.91 -19.15 -15.66
C SER A 177 -4.70 -18.44 -16.29
N ARG A 178 -3.56 -18.39 -15.59
CA ARG A 178 -2.33 -17.77 -16.12
C ARG A 178 -1.78 -18.63 -17.26
N GLY A 179 -2.05 -18.22 -18.49
CA GLY A 179 -1.49 -18.84 -19.69
C GLY A 179 0.04 -18.81 -19.64
N TYR A 180 0.67 -19.97 -19.81
CA TYR A 180 2.12 -20.08 -19.98
C TYR A 180 2.50 -19.61 -21.39
N TYR A 181 2.58 -18.30 -21.61
CA TYR A 181 3.32 -17.78 -22.75
C TYR A 181 4.81 -17.80 -22.39
N LYS A 182 5.46 -18.93 -22.70
CA LYS A 182 6.92 -19.00 -22.76
C LYS A 182 7.35 -18.28 -24.04
N TYR A 183 8.09 -17.18 -23.88
CA TYR A 183 8.88 -16.60 -24.96
C TYR A 183 10.13 -17.46 -25.19
#